data_AF-A0A1H8Y078-F1
#
_entry.id   AF-A0A1H8Y078-F1
#
_cell.length_a   1.000
_cell.length_b   1.000
_cell.length_c   1.000
_cell.angle_alpha   90.00
_cell.angle_beta   90.00
_cell.angle_gamma   90.00
#
_symmetry.space_group_name_H-M   'P 1'
#
loop_
_entity.id
_entity.type
_entity.pdbx_description
1 polymer ?
#
loop_
_entity_poly.entity_id
_entity_poly.type
_entity_poly.pdbx_seq_one_letter_code
_entity_poly.pdbx_strand_id
1 'polypeptide(L)' 'MERRPKKTYMSPDTDDCTYDEEYMEGTICPADMGMRLAHSYVPWQFYKQAFNPQEALAKGTLFPELYGVYKIPR' A
#
# COMPACT_ATOMS: atom_id res chain seq x y z
N MET A 1 -32.67 -45.58 -2.15
CA MET A 1 -32.54 -44.11 -2.07
C MET A 1 -31.06 -43.80 -1.97
N GLU A 2 -30.42 -43.54 -3.11
CA GLU A 2 -29.00 -43.14 -3.18
C GLU A 2 -28.78 -41.82 -2.44
N ARG A 3 -27.81 -41.84 -1.51
CA ARG A 3 -27.36 -40.62 -0.83
C ARG A 3 -26.44 -39.87 -1.78
N ARG A 4 -26.81 -38.64 -2.15
CA ARG A 4 -25.95 -37.74 -2.92
C ARG A 4 -24.62 -37.55 -2.16
N PRO A 5 -23.45 -37.60 -2.83
CA PRO A 5 -22.19 -37.31 -2.17
C PRO A 5 -22.20 -35.86 -1.68
N LYS A 6 -21.84 -35.67 -0.41
CA LYS A 6 -21.66 -34.33 0.16
C LYS A 6 -20.44 -33.70 -0.52
N LYS A 7 -20.59 -32.47 -1.01
CA LYS A 7 -19.48 -31.66 -1.52
C LYS A 7 -18.45 -31.53 -0.39
N THR A 8 -17.28 -32.12 -0.58
CA THR A 8 -16.11 -31.90 0.27
C THR A 8 -15.66 -30.46 0.03
N TYR A 9 -15.80 -29.62 1.05
CA TYR A 9 -15.07 -28.36 1.09
C TYR A 9 -13.58 -28.71 1.06
N MET A 10 -12.80 -27.96 0.28
CA MET A 10 -11.38 -28.18 0.00
C MET A 10 -10.64 -28.75 1.21
N SER A 11 -9.88 -29.83 0.98
CA SER A 11 -8.91 -30.33 1.96
C SER A 11 -8.00 -29.15 2.33
N PRO A 12 -7.73 -28.90 3.62
CA PRO A 12 -6.68 -27.99 3.99
C PRO A 12 -5.38 -28.67 3.58
N ASP A 13 -4.89 -28.34 2.40
CA ASP A 13 -3.48 -28.52 2.10
C ASP A 13 -2.74 -27.89 3.28
N THR A 14 -2.03 -28.76 3.99
CA THR A 14 -1.19 -28.42 5.11
C THR A 14 -0.11 -27.48 4.59
N ASP A 15 -0.37 -26.18 4.68
CA ASP A 15 0.68 -25.17 4.80
C ASP A 15 1.36 -25.44 6.14
N ASP A 16 2.26 -26.42 6.13
CA ASP A 16 3.34 -26.55 7.10
C ASP A 16 4.27 -25.36 6.87
N CYS A 17 3.84 -24.19 7.33
CA CYS A 17 4.74 -23.11 7.67
C CYS A 17 5.41 -23.48 8.98
N THR A 18 6.29 -24.49 8.94
CA THR A 18 7.34 -24.66 9.95
C THR A 18 8.12 -23.35 9.91
N TYR A 19 7.77 -22.48 10.85
CA TYR A 19 8.52 -21.28 11.18
C TYR A 19 9.84 -21.81 11.70
N ASP A 20 10.84 -21.91 10.84
CA ASP A 20 12.21 -22.16 11.27
C ASP A 20 12.64 -20.95 12.12
N GLU A 21 12.49 -21.08 13.44
CA GLU A 21 12.80 -20.03 14.41
C GLU A 21 14.27 -19.56 14.29
N GLU A 22 15.14 -20.40 13.72
CA GLU A 22 16.57 -20.17 13.53
C GLU A 22 16.89 -19.14 12.41
N TYR A 23 15.93 -18.80 11.54
CA TYR A 23 16.15 -17.87 10.40
C TYR A 23 15.83 -16.39 10.69
N MET A 24 15.37 -16.07 11.90
CA MET A 24 15.07 -14.68 12.31
C MET A 24 16.17 -14.05 13.18
N GLU A 25 17.20 -14.81 13.56
CA GLU A 25 18.23 -14.38 14.51
C GLU A 25 19.29 -13.42 13.91
N GLY A 26 19.24 -13.17 12.59
CA GLY A 26 20.20 -12.31 11.87
C GLY A 26 19.66 -10.98 11.36
N THR A 27 18.36 -10.72 11.47
CA THR A 27 17.76 -9.46 10.97
C THR A 27 17.70 -8.44 12.08
N ILE A 28 18.63 -7.49 12.08
CA ILE A 28 18.51 -6.24 12.84
C ILE A 28 17.14 -5.66 12.53
N CYS A 29 16.25 -5.61 13.52
CA CYS A 29 14.99 -4.92 13.42
C CYS A 29 15.31 -3.48 12.99
N PRO A 30 14.70 -2.90 11.94
CA PRO A 30 14.98 -1.51 11.55
C PRO A 30 14.78 -0.50 12.68
N ALA A 31 14.01 -0.88 13.70
CA ALA A 31 13.84 -0.15 14.95
C ALA A 31 15.15 0.04 15.76
N ASP A 32 16.08 -0.91 15.67
CA ASP A 32 17.34 -0.93 16.44
C ASP A 32 18.47 -0.16 15.73
N MET A 33 18.30 0.15 14.44
CA MET A 33 19.26 0.92 13.63
C MET A 33 19.03 2.44 13.70
N GLY A 34 18.23 2.91 14.67
CA GLY A 34 17.93 4.34 14.86
C GLY A 34 17.22 4.98 13.67
N MET A 35 16.61 4.19 12.78
CA MET A 35 15.90 4.71 11.61
C MET A 35 14.65 5.44 12.05
N ARG A 36 14.69 6.77 11.94
CA ARG A 36 13.50 7.60 12.17
C ARG A 36 12.54 7.43 11.01
N LEU A 37 11.28 7.18 11.33
CA LEU A 37 10.20 7.23 10.35
C LEU A 37 10.21 8.60 9.65
N ALA A 38 9.99 8.62 8.34
CA ALA A 38 9.83 9.86 7.61
C ALA A 38 8.61 10.62 8.17
N HIS A 39 8.81 11.84 8.63
CA HIS A 39 7.71 12.72 9.00
C HIS A 39 7.18 13.39 7.75
N SER A 40 5.89 13.21 7.45
CA SER A 40 5.24 13.99 6.40
C SER A 40 5.07 15.43 6.89
N TYR A 41 5.72 16.38 6.22
CA TYR A 41 5.43 17.80 6.42
C TYR A 41 4.34 18.23 5.46
N VAL A 42 3.19 18.65 6.00
CA VAL A 42 2.09 19.21 5.22
C VAL A 42 1.91 20.67 5.63
N PRO A 43 2.30 21.65 4.79
CA PRO A 43 2.11 23.06 5.10
C PRO A 43 0.62 23.44 5.09
N TRP A 44 0.28 24.53 5.78
CA TRP A 44 -1.05 25.11 5.69
C TRP A 44 -1.33 25.58 4.26
N GLN A 45 -2.46 25.14 3.68
CA GLN A 45 -2.82 25.45 2.29
C GLN A 45 -4.20 26.12 2.23
N PHE A 46 -4.32 27.11 1.33
CA PHE A 46 -5.59 27.77 1.04
C PHE A 46 -6.20 27.15 -0.21
N TYR A 47 -7.44 26.68 -0.09
CA TYR A 47 -8.22 26.22 -1.23
C TYR A 47 -8.67 27.41 -2.09
N LYS A 48 -7.97 27.66 -3.20
CA LYS A 48 -8.23 28.83 -4.06
C LYS A 48 -9.06 28.48 -5.29
N GLN A 49 -8.60 27.49 -6.04
CA GLN A 49 -9.15 27.12 -7.33
C GLN A 49 -9.15 25.60 -7.44
N ALA A 50 -10.12 25.06 -8.16
CA ALA A 50 -10.20 23.65 -8.43
C ALA A 50 -10.62 23.44 -9.88
N PHE A 51 -10.08 22.39 -10.49
CA PHE A 51 -10.59 21.92 -11.77
C PHE A 51 -12.02 21.41 -11.62
N ASN A 52 -12.79 21.49 -12.70
CA ASN A 52 -14.05 20.75 -12.77
C ASN A 52 -13.78 19.24 -12.71
N PRO A 53 -14.77 18.40 -12.35
CA PRO A 53 -14.57 16.96 -12.16
C PRO A 53 -13.96 16.25 -13.37
N GLN A 54 -14.37 16.63 -14.58
CA GLN A 54 -13.88 16.02 -15.81
C GLN A 54 -12.39 16.31 -16.03
N GLU A 55 -11.97 17.56 -15.84
CA GLU A 55 -10.56 17.96 -15.93
C GLU A 55 -9.72 17.38 -14.81
N ALA A 56 -10.23 17.36 -13.59
CA ALA A 56 -9.54 16.79 -12.44
C ALA A 56 -9.24 15.29 -12.66
N LEU A 57 -10.21 14.56 -13.22
CA LEU A 57 -10.05 13.16 -13.58
C LEU A 57 -8.97 12.97 -14.66
N ALA A 58 -8.98 13.81 -15.70
CA ALA A 58 -7.99 13.75 -16.77
C ALA A 58 -6.56 14.08 -16.29
N LYS A 59 -6.42 15.02 -15.35
CA LYS A 59 -5.13 15.52 -14.85
C LYS A 59 -4.60 14.73 -13.65
N GLY A 60 -5.43 13.90 -13.01
CA GLY A 60 -5.08 13.15 -11.80
C GLY A 60 -4.92 14.02 -10.54
N THR A 61 -5.38 15.27 -10.57
CA THR A 61 -5.35 16.20 -9.44
C THR A 61 -6.53 17.17 -9.53
N LEU A 62 -7.14 17.46 -8.39
CA LEU A 62 -8.16 18.52 -8.28
C LEU A 62 -7.53 19.92 -8.32
N PHE A 63 -6.29 20.01 -7.85
CA PHE A 63 -5.56 21.25 -7.59
C PHE A 63 -4.75 21.67 -8.82
N PRO A 64 -5.06 22.81 -9.44
CA PRO A 64 -4.31 23.32 -10.59
C PRO A 64 -2.83 23.51 -10.33
N GLU A 65 -2.47 23.94 -9.13
CA GLU A 65 -1.11 24.20 -8.69
C GLU A 65 -0.24 22.95 -8.57
N LEU A 66 -0.82 21.74 -8.62
CA LEU A 66 -0.08 20.48 -8.53
C LEU A 66 0.16 19.83 -9.91
N TYR A 67 -0.47 20.34 -10.97
CA TYR A 67 -0.35 19.75 -12.30
C TYR A 67 0.93 20.22 -13.02
N GLY A 68 1.86 19.30 -13.27
CA GLY A 68 3.08 19.56 -14.06
C GLY A 68 4.18 20.37 -13.35
N VAL A 69 4.15 20.45 -12.02
CA VAL A 69 5.09 21.27 -11.22
C VAL A 69 6.52 20.75 -11.28
N TYR A 70 6.69 19.43 -11.27
CA TYR A 70 8.00 18.79 -11.20
C TYR A 70 8.52 18.51 -12.60
N LYS A 71 9.63 19.15 -12.95
CA LYS A 71 10.38 18.81 -14.16
C LYS A 71 10.97 17.43 -13.99
N ILE A 72 10.75 16.53 -14.94
CA ILE A 72 11.38 15.22 -14.96
C ILE A 72 12.88 15.46 -15.27
N PRO A 73 13.81 15.08 -14.37
CA PRO A 73 15.24 15.17 -14.66
C PRO A 73 15.58 14.30 -15.88
N ARG A 74 16.48 14.79 -16.75
CA ARG A 74 16.96 14.07 -17.94
C ARG A 74 18.13 13.16 -17.61
#